data_AF-A0A3P3U992-F1
#
_entry.id   AF-A0A3P3U992-F1
#
_cell.length_a   1.000
_cell.length_b   1.000
_cell.length_c   1.000
_cell.angle_alpha   90.00
_cell.angle_beta   90.00
_cell.angle_gamma   90.00
#
_symmetry.space_group_name_H-M   'P 1'
#
loop_
_entity.id
_entity.type
_entity.pdbx_description
1 polymer ?
#
loop_
_entity_poly.entity_id
_entity_poly.type
_entity_poly.pdbx_seq_one_letter_code
_entity_poly.pdbx_strand_id
1 'polypeptide(L)'
;MSQRAVRILLVVLAGMIITLGVSGCMGKKQEQQAGENKPNPEVIKERVLTHLQEKYGEEFVAVSFSGSGWAYPYNQMYLYPKNGSESNRFEARIVINKDGTYDISDGYFGVLIAPEYAKMVSGFVGGIYKDFKFSVDFGEGVFPDRLNKNTKLEEIYNENEYFNADITVFVKEESAKGIDTTDSLSKVAAKMIEKKLVGNVSIYIVKDEKFDSITMEALNAVNEDEYFIGDSNTVMIGNDLKILDLE
;
A
#
# COMPACT_ATOMS: atom_id res chain seq x y z
N MET A 1 -14.19 30.60 -77.46
CA MET A 1 -13.97 29.86 -76.19
C MET A 1 -15.31 29.32 -75.71
N SER A 2 -15.45 28.00 -75.60
CA SER A 2 -16.72 27.39 -75.20
C SER A 2 -16.95 27.56 -73.69
N GLN A 3 -18.20 27.70 -73.27
CA GLN A 3 -18.62 27.79 -71.85
C GLN A 3 -18.12 26.63 -70.97
N ARG A 4 -17.61 25.54 -71.55
CA ARG A 4 -16.97 24.43 -70.83
C ARG A 4 -15.51 24.71 -70.43
N ALA A 5 -14.78 25.55 -71.16
CA ALA A 5 -13.40 25.93 -70.83
C ALA A 5 -13.33 26.90 -69.63
N VAL A 6 -14.36 27.74 -69.44
CA VAL A 6 -14.43 28.72 -68.33
C VAL A 6 -14.71 28.04 -66.99
N ARG A 7 -15.46 26.92 -66.97
CA ARG A 7 -15.77 26.18 -65.75
C ARG A 7 -14.60 25.32 -65.24
N ILE A 8 -13.71 24.87 -66.11
CA ILE A 8 -12.51 24.11 -65.71
C ILE A 8 -11.43 25.07 -65.17
N LEU A 9 -11.34 26.30 -65.70
CA LEU A 9 -10.38 27.30 -65.23
C LEU A 9 -10.65 27.77 -63.79
N LEU A 10 -11.93 27.82 -63.37
CA LEU A 10 -12.32 28.22 -62.01
C LEU A 10 -12.09 27.13 -60.95
N VAL A 11 -12.09 25.85 -61.33
CA VAL A 11 -11.85 24.74 -60.39
C VAL A 11 -10.35 24.50 -60.18
N VAL A 12 -9.49 24.83 -61.16
CA VAL A 12 -8.03 24.72 -61.02
C VAL A 12 -7.43 25.90 -60.23
N LEU A 13 -8.08 27.06 -60.20
CA LEU A 13 -7.64 28.24 -59.43
C LEU A 13 -7.93 28.18 -57.91
N ALA A 14 -8.71 27.19 -57.45
CA ALA A 14 -8.96 26.96 -56.02
C ALA A 14 -7.98 25.93 -55.39
N GLY A 15 -7.04 25.38 -56.17
CA GLY A 15 -6.15 24.27 -55.77
C GLY A 15 -4.68 24.62 -55.53
N MET A 16 -4.31 25.90 -55.37
CA MET A 16 -2.93 26.30 -55.08
C MET A 16 -2.87 27.40 -54.00
N ILE A 17 -3.07 27.02 -52.74
CA ILE A 17 -2.51 27.76 -51.60
C ILE A 17 -1.88 26.74 -50.65
N ILE A 18 -0.62 26.39 -50.93
CA ILE A 18 0.30 25.87 -49.93
C ILE A 18 1.52 26.79 -49.92
N THR A 19 1.94 27.16 -48.70
CA THR A 19 3.24 27.70 -48.27
C THR A 19 3.65 29.14 -48.59
N LEU A 20 3.35 30.03 -47.62
CA LEU A 20 4.33 30.96 -47.02
C LEU A 20 4.08 30.85 -45.50
N GLY A 21 4.97 30.32 -44.66
CA GLY A 21 6.41 30.52 -44.67
C GLY A 21 6.78 31.85 -44.02
N VAL A 22 6.13 32.22 -42.90
CA VAL A 22 6.60 33.30 -42.02
C VAL A 22 7.35 32.69 -40.85
N SER A 23 8.67 32.90 -40.89
CA SER A 23 9.59 32.77 -39.77
C SER A 23 9.07 33.54 -38.55
N GLY A 24 8.82 32.80 -37.47
CA GLY A 24 8.63 33.34 -36.14
C GLY A 24 9.27 32.38 -35.15
N CYS A 25 10.51 32.63 -34.77
CA CYS A 25 11.14 32.01 -33.60
C CYS A 25 10.23 32.23 -32.38
N MET A 26 9.57 31.17 -31.92
CA MET A 26 8.90 31.15 -30.63
C MET A 26 9.12 29.78 -30.01
N GLY A 27 10.21 29.69 -29.25
CA GLY A 27 10.39 28.64 -28.27
C GLY A 27 9.30 28.71 -27.19
N LYS A 28 9.10 27.56 -26.54
CA LYS A 28 8.15 27.29 -25.45
C LYS A 28 6.68 27.27 -25.86
N LYS A 29 6.15 26.06 -26.11
CA LYS A 29 4.78 25.62 -25.79
C LYS A 29 4.72 24.08 -25.77
N GLN A 30 5.46 23.48 -24.84
CA GLN A 30 5.21 22.13 -24.32
C GLN A 30 4.84 22.26 -22.85
N GLU A 31 3.73 22.95 -22.58
CA GLU A 31 3.19 23.13 -21.23
C GLU A 31 1.82 23.82 -21.36
N GLN A 32 0.84 23.15 -21.99
CA GLN A 32 -0.57 23.63 -22.00
C GLN A 32 -1.58 22.62 -22.59
N GLN A 33 -1.36 21.31 -22.44
CA GLN A 33 -2.39 20.28 -22.69
C GLN A 33 -2.65 19.39 -21.46
N ALA A 34 -2.34 19.85 -20.25
CA ALA A 34 -2.60 19.13 -19.00
C ALA A 34 -3.93 19.55 -18.32
N GLY A 35 -4.85 20.17 -19.06
CA GLY A 35 -5.95 20.96 -18.48
C GLY A 35 -7.37 20.38 -18.57
N GLU A 36 -7.70 19.45 -19.47
CA GLU A 36 -9.13 19.25 -19.85
C GLU A 36 -9.74 17.87 -19.68
N ASN A 37 -9.05 16.86 -19.13
CA ASN A 37 -9.67 15.55 -18.85
C ASN A 37 -9.24 14.99 -17.49
N LYS A 38 -9.31 15.78 -16.42
CA LYS A 38 -9.21 15.20 -15.07
C LYS A 38 -10.51 14.44 -14.79
N PRO A 39 -10.46 13.12 -14.55
CA PRO A 39 -11.66 12.33 -14.32
C PRO A 39 -12.39 12.82 -13.06
N ASN A 40 -13.72 12.86 -13.13
CA ASN A 40 -14.57 13.34 -12.04
C ASN A 40 -14.33 12.51 -10.76
N PRO A 41 -13.90 13.13 -9.64
CA PRO A 41 -13.64 12.41 -8.39
C PRO A 41 -14.81 11.56 -7.90
N GLU A 42 -16.06 11.98 -8.12
CA GLU A 42 -17.24 11.18 -7.74
C GLU A 42 -17.37 9.92 -8.58
N VAL A 43 -17.05 9.98 -9.88
CA VAL A 43 -17.04 8.79 -10.76
C VAL A 43 -15.93 7.83 -10.33
N ILE A 44 -14.76 8.35 -9.94
CA ILE A 44 -13.66 7.50 -9.44
C ILE A 44 -14.10 6.81 -8.14
N LYS A 45 -14.71 7.56 -7.22
CA LYS A 45 -15.23 7.03 -5.96
C LYS A 45 -16.25 5.92 -6.17
N GLU A 46 -17.24 6.13 -7.03
CA GLU A 46 -18.24 5.10 -7.34
C GLU A 46 -17.60 3.83 -7.90
N ARG A 47 -16.58 3.95 -8.76
CA ARG A 47 -15.84 2.80 -9.30
C ARG A 47 -15.07 2.04 -8.24
N VAL A 48 -14.39 2.73 -7.33
CA VAL A 48 -13.67 2.09 -6.21
C VAL A 48 -14.64 1.36 -5.30
N LEU A 49 -15.74 2.00 -4.90
CA LEU A 49 -16.76 1.38 -4.05
C LEU A 49 -17.39 0.15 -4.70
N THR A 50 -17.66 0.22 -6.02
CA THR A 50 -18.18 -0.92 -6.78
C THR A 50 -17.18 -2.07 -6.82
N HIS A 51 -15.91 -1.78 -7.15
CA HIS A 51 -14.84 -2.79 -7.18
C HIS A 51 -14.71 -3.51 -5.82
N LEU A 52 -14.69 -2.76 -4.72
CA LEU A 52 -14.59 -3.34 -3.38
C LEU A 52 -15.84 -4.15 -3.00
N GLN A 53 -17.03 -3.68 -3.36
CA GLN A 53 -18.29 -4.41 -3.14
C GLN A 53 -18.34 -5.71 -3.94
N GLU A 54 -17.82 -5.73 -5.18
CA GLU A 54 -17.74 -6.94 -5.99
C GLU A 54 -16.71 -7.94 -5.45
N LYS A 55 -15.52 -7.45 -5.05
CA LYS A 55 -14.41 -8.28 -4.55
C LYS A 55 -14.67 -8.86 -3.17
N TYR A 56 -15.21 -8.06 -2.25
CA TYR A 56 -15.39 -8.44 -0.84
C TYR A 56 -16.85 -8.70 -0.46
N GLY A 57 -17.83 -8.22 -1.22
CA GLY A 57 -19.24 -8.37 -0.86
C GLY A 57 -19.66 -7.47 0.32
N GLU A 58 -18.91 -6.40 0.58
CA GLU A 58 -19.11 -5.48 1.70
C GLU A 58 -19.23 -4.03 1.21
N GLU A 59 -19.91 -3.19 1.99
CA GLU A 59 -20.01 -1.76 1.73
C GLU A 59 -18.89 -0.99 2.44
N PHE A 60 -18.43 0.10 1.83
CA PHE A 60 -17.31 0.90 2.32
C PHE A 60 -17.64 2.39 2.39
N VAL A 61 -16.94 3.09 3.28
CA VAL A 61 -17.04 4.55 3.44
C VAL A 61 -15.72 5.18 3.01
N ALA A 62 -15.78 6.10 2.04
CA ALA A 62 -14.62 6.88 1.63
C ALA A 62 -14.34 8.00 2.63
N VAL A 63 -13.08 8.14 3.03
CA VAL A 63 -12.59 9.15 3.99
C VAL A 63 -12.01 10.35 3.27
N SER A 64 -11.13 10.10 2.30
CA SER A 64 -10.41 11.14 1.58
C SER A 64 -10.02 10.69 0.18
N PHE A 65 -9.77 11.65 -0.70
CA PHE A 65 -9.32 11.44 -2.07
C PHE A 65 -8.18 12.41 -2.39
N SER A 66 -7.12 11.89 -2.98
CA SER A 66 -6.01 12.65 -3.53
C SER A 66 -5.80 12.26 -4.98
N GLY A 67 -5.80 13.24 -5.88
CA GLY A 67 -5.56 12.99 -7.30
C GLY A 67 -4.08 12.70 -7.58
N SER A 68 -3.80 12.04 -8.70
CA SER A 68 -2.43 11.81 -9.17
C SER A 68 -1.63 13.12 -9.26
N GLY A 69 -0.35 13.06 -8.88
CA GLY A 69 0.54 14.22 -8.82
C GLY A 69 1.93 13.93 -9.39
N TRP A 70 2.85 14.86 -9.19
CA TRP A 70 4.25 14.70 -9.63
C TRP A 70 4.96 13.57 -8.89
N ALA A 71 4.59 13.33 -7.62
CA ALA A 71 5.20 12.31 -6.77
C ALA A 71 4.64 10.90 -7.04
N TYR A 72 3.37 10.80 -7.45
CA TYR A 72 2.68 9.51 -7.61
C TYR A 72 1.77 9.52 -8.84
N PRO A 73 1.94 8.55 -9.78
CA PRO A 73 1.18 8.48 -11.03
C PRO A 73 -0.22 7.85 -10.88
N TYR A 74 -0.70 7.67 -9.65
CA TYR A 74 -2.01 7.10 -9.34
C TYR A 74 -2.84 8.07 -8.49
N ASN A 75 -4.16 7.96 -8.59
CA ASN A 75 -5.06 8.57 -7.61
C ASN A 75 -5.11 7.67 -6.38
N GLN A 76 -5.35 8.27 -5.23
CA GLN A 76 -5.35 7.60 -3.94
C GLN A 76 -6.65 7.90 -3.20
N MET A 77 -7.22 6.89 -2.59
CA MET A 77 -8.42 7.00 -1.76
C MET A 77 -8.21 6.22 -0.47
N TYR A 78 -8.56 6.81 0.67
CA TYR A 78 -8.65 6.05 1.91
C TYR A 78 -10.10 5.69 2.20
N LEU A 79 -10.33 4.44 2.59
CA LEU A 79 -11.65 3.91 2.90
C LEU A 79 -11.60 3.05 4.16
N TYR A 80 -12.76 2.78 4.75
CA TYR A 80 -12.93 1.75 5.78
C TYR A 80 -14.25 0.99 5.55
N PRO A 81 -14.38 -0.27 6.00
CA PRO A 81 -15.63 -1.03 5.86
C PRO A 81 -16.73 -0.41 6.70
N LYS A 82 -17.95 -0.31 6.16
CA LYS A 82 -19.09 0.33 6.84
C LYS A 82 -19.47 -0.33 8.17
N ASN A 83 -19.20 -1.64 8.30
CA ASN A 83 -19.42 -2.42 9.52
C ASN A 83 -18.20 -2.42 10.47
N GLY A 84 -17.13 -1.67 10.15
CA GLY A 84 -15.96 -1.47 11.00
C GLY A 84 -15.87 -0.03 11.49
N SER A 85 -14.64 0.42 11.76
CA SER A 85 -14.36 1.80 12.17
C SER A 85 -13.22 2.40 11.36
N GLU A 86 -12.92 3.68 11.58
CA GLU A 86 -11.80 4.36 10.94
C GLU A 86 -10.42 3.76 11.32
N SER A 87 -10.32 2.99 12.41
CA SER A 87 -9.09 2.24 12.71
C SER A 87 -8.85 1.06 11.75
N ASN A 88 -9.84 0.71 10.93
CA ASN A 88 -9.74 -0.27 9.85
C ASN A 88 -9.54 0.40 8.49
N ARG A 89 -9.02 1.63 8.47
CA ARG A 89 -8.77 2.38 7.25
C ARG A 89 -7.67 1.71 6.43
N PHE A 90 -7.86 1.70 5.11
CA PHE A 90 -6.89 1.18 4.14
C PHE A 90 -6.81 2.09 2.92
N GLU A 91 -5.74 1.94 2.13
CA GLU A 91 -5.51 2.66 0.89
C GLU A 91 -6.11 1.91 -0.31
N ALA A 92 -6.71 2.63 -1.25
CA ALA A 92 -6.97 2.16 -2.61
C ALA A 92 -6.23 3.07 -3.61
N ARG A 93 -5.57 2.45 -4.59
CA ARG A 93 -4.85 3.13 -5.68
C ARG A 93 -5.61 2.94 -6.99
N ILE A 94 -5.69 4.00 -7.77
CA ILE A 94 -6.42 4.05 -9.03
C ILE A 94 -5.53 4.61 -10.12
N VAL A 95 -5.16 3.76 -11.08
CA VAL A 95 -4.49 4.17 -12.32
C VAL A 95 -5.52 4.27 -13.42
N ILE A 96 -5.45 5.36 -14.19
CA ILE A 96 -6.37 5.62 -15.30
C ILE A 96 -5.57 5.51 -16.58
N ASN A 97 -5.88 4.47 -17.34
CA ASN A 97 -5.14 4.12 -18.54
C ASN A 97 -5.46 5.08 -19.69
N LYS A 98 -4.58 5.09 -20.70
CA LYS A 98 -4.72 5.96 -21.88
C LYS A 98 -6.00 5.69 -22.68
N ASP A 99 -6.55 4.48 -22.57
CA ASP A 99 -7.79 4.07 -23.20
C ASP A 99 -9.04 4.41 -22.37
N GLY A 100 -8.86 5.01 -21.18
CA GLY A 100 -9.93 5.37 -20.26
C GLY A 100 -10.37 4.23 -19.32
N THR A 101 -9.71 3.08 -19.35
CA THR A 101 -9.92 2.01 -18.37
C THR A 101 -9.27 2.35 -17.02
N TYR A 102 -9.67 1.62 -15.98
CA TYR A 102 -9.25 1.85 -14.60
C TYR A 102 -8.61 0.58 -14.06
N ASP A 103 -7.38 0.68 -13.56
CA ASP A 103 -6.78 -0.35 -12.73
C ASP A 103 -6.91 0.10 -11.27
N ILE A 104 -7.63 -0.70 -10.48
CA ILE A 104 -7.91 -0.44 -9.08
C ILE A 104 -7.21 -1.53 -8.26
N SER A 105 -6.46 -1.11 -7.24
CA SER A 105 -5.85 -2.01 -6.27
C SER A 105 -6.11 -1.47 -4.87
N ASP A 106 -6.17 -2.36 -3.88
CA ASP A 106 -6.59 -2.02 -2.54
C ASP A 106 -5.77 -2.73 -1.46
N GLY A 107 -5.69 -2.12 -0.28
CA GLY A 107 -5.04 -2.66 0.91
C GLY A 107 -5.99 -3.40 1.86
N TYR A 108 -7.27 -3.60 1.51
CA TYR A 108 -8.27 -4.08 2.48
C TYR A 108 -7.97 -5.50 2.97
N PHE A 109 -7.34 -6.33 2.15
CA PHE A 109 -6.94 -7.67 2.55
C PHE A 109 -6.06 -7.69 3.81
N GLY A 110 -5.20 -6.68 4.02
CA GLY A 110 -4.40 -6.54 5.24
C GLY A 110 -5.26 -6.42 6.51
N VAL A 111 -6.37 -5.69 6.43
CA VAL A 111 -7.35 -5.56 7.52
C VAL A 111 -8.01 -6.91 7.82
N LEU A 112 -8.36 -7.67 6.78
CA LEU A 112 -9.04 -8.96 6.93
C LEU A 112 -8.14 -10.03 7.54
N ILE A 113 -6.87 -10.09 7.10
CA ILE A 113 -5.95 -11.15 7.51
C ILE A 113 -5.26 -10.87 8.85
N ALA A 114 -5.22 -9.61 9.30
CA ALA A 114 -4.48 -9.22 10.49
C ALA A 114 -4.78 -10.08 11.74
N PRO A 115 -6.03 -10.44 12.08
CA PRO A 115 -6.29 -11.29 13.24
C PRO A 115 -5.70 -12.70 13.12
N GLU A 116 -5.77 -13.31 11.94
CA GLU A 116 -5.24 -14.65 11.69
C GLU A 116 -3.71 -14.64 11.66
N TYR A 117 -3.13 -13.64 10.99
CA TYR A 117 -1.68 -13.43 10.95
C TYR A 117 -1.12 -13.21 12.35
N ALA A 118 -1.75 -12.32 13.14
CA ALA A 118 -1.37 -12.04 14.51
C ALA A 118 -1.42 -13.30 15.37
N LYS A 119 -2.49 -14.09 15.28
CA LYS A 119 -2.62 -15.33 16.03
C LYS A 119 -1.51 -16.33 15.72
N MET A 120 -1.13 -16.46 14.45
CA MET A 120 -0.05 -17.37 14.03
C MET A 120 1.30 -16.92 14.61
N VAL A 121 1.68 -15.67 14.37
CA VAL A 121 3.03 -15.17 14.76
C VAL A 121 3.13 -14.99 16.28
N SER A 122 2.09 -14.48 16.95
CA SER A 122 2.08 -14.39 18.41
C SER A 122 2.21 -15.75 19.08
N GLY A 123 1.71 -16.83 18.46
CA GLY A 123 1.94 -18.20 18.93
C GLY A 123 3.41 -18.62 18.88
N PHE A 124 4.19 -18.12 17.92
CA PHE A 124 5.64 -18.35 17.87
C PHE A 124 6.37 -17.64 19.00
N VAL A 125 6.01 -16.37 19.21
CA VAL A 125 6.55 -15.50 20.28
C VAL A 125 6.21 -16.06 21.66
N GLY A 126 4.96 -16.49 21.88
CA GLY A 126 4.51 -17.06 23.15
C GLY A 126 5.13 -18.42 23.50
N GLY A 127 5.79 -19.07 22.53
CA GLY A 127 6.66 -20.22 22.80
C GLY A 127 8.02 -19.86 23.41
N ILE A 128 8.36 -18.57 23.47
CA ILE A 128 9.63 -18.04 23.97
C ILE A 128 9.40 -17.17 25.21
N TYR A 129 8.50 -16.19 25.09
CA TYR A 129 8.21 -15.22 26.15
C TYR A 129 6.86 -15.48 26.80
N LYS A 130 6.81 -15.39 28.13
CA LYS A 130 5.59 -15.62 28.90
C LYS A 130 4.66 -14.41 28.87
N ASP A 131 5.21 -13.22 29.11
CA ASP A 131 4.45 -11.97 29.18
C ASP A 131 4.89 -11.02 28.07
N PHE A 132 4.02 -10.85 27.07
CA PHE A 132 4.25 -9.95 25.95
C PHE A 132 2.93 -9.34 25.44
N LYS A 133 3.02 -8.19 24.78
CA LYS A 133 1.97 -7.61 23.95
C LYS A 133 2.41 -7.64 22.50
N PHE A 134 1.46 -7.84 21.60
CA PHE A 134 1.71 -8.10 20.19
C PHE A 134 0.86 -7.18 19.32
N SER A 135 1.46 -6.60 18.29
CA SER A 135 0.79 -5.82 17.26
C SER A 135 1.26 -6.30 15.89
N VAL A 136 0.34 -6.34 14.93
CA VAL A 136 0.66 -6.48 13.50
C VAL A 136 -0.02 -5.36 12.75
N ASP A 137 0.72 -4.73 11.87
CA ASP A 137 0.23 -3.76 10.91
C ASP A 137 0.66 -4.20 9.51
N PHE A 138 -0.14 -3.87 8.51
CA PHE A 138 0.19 -4.09 7.11
C PHE A 138 0.51 -2.77 6.39
N GLY A 139 0.50 -1.66 7.15
CA GLY A 139 0.88 -0.34 6.69
C GLY A 139 -0.08 0.24 5.67
N GLU A 140 0.34 1.36 5.08
CA GLU A 140 -0.35 1.95 3.94
C GLU A 140 0.16 1.33 2.63
N GLY A 141 -0.76 0.92 1.77
CA GLY A 141 -0.41 0.28 0.52
C GLY A 141 -1.55 -0.50 -0.09
N VAL A 142 -1.24 -1.17 -1.19
CA VAL A 142 -2.16 -2.06 -1.90
C VAL A 142 -1.53 -3.44 -2.03
N PHE A 143 -2.38 -4.46 -2.00
CA PHE A 143 -1.96 -5.85 -2.10
C PHE A 143 -2.35 -6.46 -3.46
N PRO A 144 -1.77 -7.62 -3.82
CA PRO A 144 -2.10 -8.32 -5.05
C PRO A 144 -3.59 -8.56 -5.21
N ASP A 145 -4.13 -8.31 -6.41
CA ASP A 145 -5.58 -8.32 -6.63
C ASP A 145 -6.24 -9.69 -6.41
N ARG A 146 -5.48 -10.78 -6.58
CA ARG A 146 -5.97 -12.14 -6.29
C ARG A 146 -6.39 -12.36 -4.83
N LEU A 147 -5.81 -11.58 -3.90
CA LEU A 147 -6.09 -11.73 -2.47
C LEU A 147 -7.47 -11.15 -2.17
N ASN A 148 -8.32 -11.96 -1.53
CA ASN A 148 -9.71 -11.62 -1.22
C ASN A 148 -10.14 -12.28 0.09
N LYS A 149 -11.38 -12.05 0.52
CA LYS A 149 -11.90 -12.56 1.80
C LYS A 149 -11.85 -14.09 1.97
N ASN A 150 -11.73 -14.85 0.89
CA ASN A 150 -11.66 -16.31 0.94
C ASN A 150 -10.21 -16.83 0.93
N THR A 151 -9.23 -15.95 0.72
CA THR A 151 -7.81 -16.33 0.70
C THR A 151 -7.37 -16.73 2.10
N LYS A 152 -6.75 -17.90 2.20
CA LYS A 152 -6.20 -18.40 3.46
C LYS A 152 -4.75 -17.98 3.65
N LEU A 153 -4.27 -18.02 4.90
CA LEU A 153 -2.91 -17.62 5.26
C LEU A 153 -1.84 -18.32 4.40
N GLU A 154 -1.96 -19.63 4.18
CA GLU A 154 -1.02 -20.42 3.39
C GLU A 154 -1.01 -20.11 1.89
N GLU A 155 -2.02 -19.39 1.39
CA GLU A 155 -2.18 -19.00 -0.01
C GLU A 155 -1.68 -17.58 -0.29
N ILE A 156 -1.32 -16.82 0.76
CA ILE A 156 -0.90 -15.41 0.62
C ILE A 156 0.44 -15.32 -0.08
N TYR A 157 1.40 -16.17 0.28
CA TYR A 157 2.75 -16.07 -0.23
C TYR A 157 2.85 -16.38 -1.73
N ASN A 158 3.45 -15.45 -2.47
CA ASN A 158 3.86 -15.64 -3.86
C ASN A 158 5.15 -14.85 -4.08
N GLU A 159 6.18 -15.51 -4.61
CA GLU A 159 7.54 -14.97 -4.78
C GLU A 159 7.59 -13.71 -5.68
N ASN A 160 6.61 -13.53 -6.57
CA ASN A 160 6.57 -12.44 -7.55
C ASN A 160 5.64 -11.29 -7.15
N GLU A 161 5.14 -11.31 -5.92
CA GLU A 161 4.16 -10.35 -5.43
C GLU A 161 4.64 -9.69 -4.15
N TYR A 162 4.28 -8.43 -3.96
CA TYR A 162 4.59 -7.71 -2.73
C TYR A 162 3.51 -7.99 -1.68
N PHE A 163 3.95 -8.47 -0.52
CA PHE A 163 3.15 -8.56 0.70
C PHE A 163 4.12 -8.41 1.87
N ASN A 164 3.81 -7.55 2.83
CA ASN A 164 4.67 -7.33 3.99
C ASN A 164 3.82 -7.04 5.21
N ALA A 165 4.25 -7.55 6.38
CA ALA A 165 3.66 -7.26 7.67
C ALA A 165 4.71 -6.63 8.58
N ASP A 166 4.35 -5.57 9.28
CA ASP A 166 5.17 -4.95 10.33
C ASP A 166 4.65 -5.42 11.69
N ILE A 167 5.50 -6.15 12.41
CA ILE A 167 5.15 -6.84 13.64
C ILE A 167 5.96 -6.23 14.78
N THR A 168 5.24 -5.76 15.79
CA THR A 168 5.83 -5.21 17.01
C THR A 168 5.50 -6.09 18.19
N VAL A 169 6.52 -6.48 18.93
CA VAL A 169 6.40 -7.28 20.14
C VAL A 169 6.98 -6.49 21.31
N PHE A 170 6.14 -6.15 22.28
CA PHE A 170 6.57 -5.62 23.56
C PHE A 170 6.70 -6.77 24.55
N VAL A 171 7.91 -7.07 24.97
CA VAL A 171 8.19 -8.14 25.94
C VAL A 171 8.43 -7.53 27.30
N LYS A 172 7.80 -8.07 28.35
CA LYS A 172 8.04 -7.64 29.73
C LYS A 172 9.47 -7.98 30.16
N GLU A 173 10.19 -7.05 30.79
CA GLU A 173 11.58 -7.21 31.22
C GLU A 173 11.84 -8.52 31.95
N GLU A 174 11.07 -8.86 32.99
CA GLU A 174 11.28 -10.12 33.73
C GLU A 174 11.07 -11.38 32.85
N SER A 175 10.22 -11.30 31.81
CA SER A 175 10.04 -12.39 30.83
C SER A 175 11.22 -12.54 29.85
N ALA A 176 12.02 -11.49 29.65
CA ALA A 176 13.20 -11.52 28.76
C ALA A 176 14.49 -11.90 29.48
N LYS A 177 14.47 -12.04 30.80
CA LYS A 177 15.66 -12.24 31.63
C LYS A 177 16.41 -13.52 31.27
N GLY A 178 17.66 -13.37 30.84
CA GLY A 178 18.53 -14.49 30.44
C GLY A 178 18.16 -15.10 29.07
N ILE A 179 17.27 -14.45 28.31
CA ILE A 179 16.94 -14.81 26.94
C ILE A 179 17.71 -13.87 26.00
N ASP A 180 18.36 -14.45 25.01
CA ASP A 180 18.97 -13.70 23.91
C ASP A 180 17.87 -13.32 22.89
N THR A 181 17.63 -12.01 22.74
CA THR A 181 16.60 -11.48 21.83
C THR A 181 16.91 -11.77 20.36
N THR A 182 18.19 -11.74 19.97
CA THR A 182 18.63 -12.03 18.60
C THR A 182 18.40 -13.51 18.24
N ASP A 183 18.71 -14.42 19.16
CA ASP A 183 18.36 -15.85 19.02
C ASP A 183 16.84 -16.06 18.98
N SER A 184 16.09 -15.28 19.76
CA SER A 184 14.62 -15.35 19.79
C SER A 184 14.01 -14.91 18.46
N LEU A 185 14.49 -13.80 17.88
CA LEU A 185 14.12 -13.34 16.54
C LEU A 185 14.44 -14.39 15.48
N SER A 186 15.63 -15.00 15.54
CA SER A 186 16.03 -16.07 14.61
C SER A 186 15.07 -17.27 14.67
N LYS A 187 14.62 -17.66 15.88
CA LYS A 187 13.63 -18.72 16.07
C LYS A 187 12.25 -18.35 15.54
N VAL A 188 11.81 -17.11 15.75
CA VAL A 188 10.54 -16.61 15.20
C VAL A 188 10.59 -16.57 13.67
N ALA A 189 11.66 -16.00 13.10
CA ALA A 189 11.87 -15.92 11.67
C ALA A 189 11.90 -17.30 11.02
N ALA A 190 12.58 -18.29 11.61
CA ALA A 190 12.59 -19.65 11.11
C ALA A 190 11.18 -20.26 11.02
N LYS A 191 10.32 -20.04 12.04
CA LYS A 191 8.92 -20.50 12.04
C LYS A 191 8.07 -19.75 11.02
N MET A 192 8.29 -18.44 10.86
CA MET A 192 7.61 -17.65 9.84
C MET A 192 7.97 -18.15 8.44
N ILE A 193 9.26 -18.38 8.16
CA ILE A 193 9.74 -18.95 6.89
C ILE A 193 9.12 -20.33 6.64
N GLU A 194 9.06 -21.22 7.64
CA GLU A 194 8.40 -22.52 7.54
C GLU A 194 6.92 -22.40 7.13
N LYS A 195 6.23 -21.37 7.64
CA LYS A 195 4.84 -21.06 7.30
C LYS A 195 4.67 -20.12 6.10
N LYS A 196 5.75 -19.78 5.41
CA LYS A 196 5.78 -18.82 4.28
C LYS A 196 5.19 -17.46 4.64
N LEU A 197 5.48 -16.97 5.85
CA LEU A 197 5.10 -15.65 6.34
C LEU A 197 6.28 -14.70 6.13
N VAL A 198 5.99 -13.52 5.60
CA VAL A 198 6.97 -12.46 5.28
C VAL A 198 6.66 -11.21 6.10
N GLY A 199 7.67 -10.42 6.42
CA GLY A 199 7.47 -9.30 7.33
C GLY A 199 8.69 -8.93 8.16
N ASN A 200 8.54 -7.82 8.85
CA ASN A 200 9.49 -7.32 9.83
C ASN A 200 8.98 -7.68 11.23
N VAL A 201 9.84 -8.24 12.08
CA VAL A 201 9.52 -8.48 13.49
C VAL A 201 10.50 -7.69 14.34
N SER A 202 9.98 -6.75 15.12
CA SER A 202 10.75 -5.97 16.09
C SER A 202 10.35 -6.35 17.51
N ILE A 203 11.34 -6.65 18.35
CA ILE A 203 11.16 -6.94 19.77
C ILE A 203 11.72 -5.79 20.60
N TYR A 204 10.87 -5.26 21.47
CA TYR A 204 11.18 -4.22 22.45
C TYR A 204 11.08 -4.81 23.86
N ILE A 205 12.15 -4.70 24.64
CA ILE A 205 12.10 -5.09 26.06
C ILE A 205 11.57 -3.92 26.85
N VAL A 206 10.39 -4.07 27.45
CA VAL A 206 9.70 -3.01 28.20
C VAL A 206 9.95 -3.18 29.68
N LYS A 207 10.30 -2.07 30.34
CA LYS A 207 10.45 -2.01 31.80
C LYS A 207 9.21 -2.53 32.50
N ASP A 208 9.40 -3.31 33.55
CA ASP A 208 8.30 -3.98 34.26
C ASP A 208 7.19 -3.01 34.70
N GLU A 209 7.55 -1.83 35.19
CA GLU A 209 6.60 -0.80 35.66
C GLU A 209 5.83 -0.09 34.53
N LYS A 210 6.29 -0.20 33.28
CA LYS A 210 5.66 0.41 32.10
C LYS A 210 4.86 -0.59 31.27
N PHE A 211 5.08 -1.88 31.47
CA PHE A 211 4.52 -2.94 30.64
C PHE A 211 3.00 -2.91 30.56
N ASP A 212 2.29 -2.75 31.67
CA ASP A 212 0.82 -2.80 31.67
C ASP A 212 0.21 -1.63 30.89
N SER A 213 0.86 -0.46 30.89
CA SER A 213 0.39 0.75 30.18
C SER A 213 0.97 0.92 28.78
N ILE A 214 1.92 0.10 28.33
CA ILE A 214 2.57 0.28 27.03
C ILE A 214 1.56 0.16 25.87
N THR A 215 1.68 1.06 24.90
CA THR A 215 0.94 1.12 23.64
C THR A 215 1.90 1.42 22.48
N MET A 216 1.44 1.33 21.24
CA MET A 216 2.22 1.69 20.05
C MET A 216 2.70 3.16 20.05
N GLU A 217 2.03 4.05 20.80
CA GLU A 217 2.44 5.45 20.91
C GLU A 217 3.82 5.62 21.58
N ALA A 218 4.24 4.66 22.40
CA ALA A 218 5.54 4.68 23.05
C ALA A 218 6.72 4.62 22.07
N LEU A 219 6.51 4.07 20.87
CA LEU A 219 7.51 4.07 19.79
C LEU A 219 7.76 5.46 19.20
N ASN A 220 6.92 6.44 19.54
CA ASN A 220 7.07 7.84 19.13
C ASN A 220 7.44 8.74 20.32
N ALA A 221 7.81 8.15 21.46
CA ALA A 221 8.17 8.92 22.64
C ALA A 221 9.46 9.70 22.38
N VAL A 222 9.52 10.95 22.84
CA VAL A 222 10.75 11.77 22.78
C VAL A 222 11.89 11.12 23.60
N ASN A 223 11.53 10.35 24.63
CA ASN A 223 12.47 9.64 25.47
C ASN A 223 12.07 8.17 25.58
N GLU A 224 12.54 7.36 24.64
CA GLU A 224 12.28 5.91 24.59
C GLU A 224 12.86 5.16 25.79
N ASP A 225 13.96 5.66 26.38
CA ASP A 225 14.56 5.11 27.60
C ASP A 225 13.61 5.16 28.80
N GLU A 226 12.52 5.92 28.75
CA GLU A 226 11.48 5.86 29.77
C GLU A 226 10.76 4.50 29.79
N TYR A 227 10.64 3.86 28.62
CA TYR A 227 9.82 2.67 28.41
C TYR A 227 10.65 1.41 28.20
N PHE A 228 11.75 1.51 27.47
CA PHE A 228 12.47 0.35 26.96
C PHE A 228 13.82 0.14 27.63
N ILE A 229 14.28 -1.12 27.62
CA ILE A 229 15.61 -1.54 28.03
C ILE A 229 16.46 -1.69 26.76
N GLY A 230 17.29 -0.69 26.48
CA GLY A 230 18.13 -0.66 25.29
C GLY A 230 17.33 -0.50 23.98
N ASP A 231 18.02 -0.70 22.86
CA ASP A 231 17.43 -0.61 21.54
C ASP A 231 16.58 -1.86 21.21
N SER A 232 15.61 -1.69 20.33
CA SER A 232 14.87 -2.83 19.78
C SER A 232 15.77 -3.69 18.91
N ASN A 233 15.52 -5.00 18.90
CA ASN A 233 16.11 -5.89 17.91
C ASN A 233 15.07 -6.16 16.82
N THR A 234 15.50 -6.24 15.56
CA THR A 234 14.60 -6.43 14.42
C THR A 234 15.13 -7.51 13.47
N VAL A 235 14.22 -8.32 12.92
CA VAL A 235 14.51 -9.23 11.81
C VAL A 235 13.57 -8.97 10.64
N MET A 236 14.12 -8.91 9.43
CA MET A 236 13.35 -8.79 8.19
C MET A 236 13.33 -10.10 7.43
N ILE A 237 12.15 -10.61 7.13
CA ILE A 237 11.94 -11.78 6.27
C ILE A 237 11.46 -11.30 4.91
N GLY A 238 12.33 -11.41 3.91
CA GLY A 238 12.05 -10.97 2.55
C GLY A 238 11.11 -11.90 1.77
N ASN A 239 10.66 -11.41 0.61
CA ASN A 239 9.82 -12.19 -0.31
C ASN A 239 10.50 -13.46 -0.85
N ASP A 240 11.82 -13.58 -0.78
CA ASP A 240 12.55 -14.80 -1.12
C ASP A 240 12.63 -15.81 0.04
N LEU A 241 11.88 -15.56 1.12
CA LEU A 241 11.83 -16.35 2.35
C LEU A 241 13.20 -16.50 3.02
N LYS A 242 14.00 -15.44 2.97
CA LYS A 242 15.28 -15.35 3.67
C LYS A 242 15.28 -14.19 4.66
N ILE A 243 16.12 -14.34 5.68
CA ILE A 243 16.46 -13.24 6.57
C ILE A 243 17.32 -12.26 5.76
N LEU A 244 16.79 -11.06 5.56
CA LEU A 244 17.49 -9.97 4.86
C LEU A 244 18.34 -9.16 5.81
N ASP A 245 17.85 -9.00 7.04
CA ASP A 245 18.51 -8.22 8.08
C ASP A 245 18.18 -8.77 9.46
N LEU A 246 19.14 -8.60 10.38
CA LEU A 246 19.04 -8.94 11.79
C LEU A 246 19.88 -7.93 12.57
N GLU A 247 19.21 -6.91 13.09
CA GLU A 247 19.79 -5.80 13.85
C GLU A 247 19.43 -5.86 15.33
#